data_AF-A0A2C4PZX9-F1
#
_entry.id   AF-A0A2C4PZX9-F1
#
_cell.length_a   1.000
_cell.length_b   1.000
_cell.length_c   1.000
_cell.angle_alpha   90.00
_cell.angle_beta   90.00
_cell.angle_gamma   90.00
#
_symmetry.space_group_name_H-M   'P 1'
#
loop_
_entity.id
_entity.type
_entity.pdbx_description
1 polymer ?
#
loop_
_entity_poly.entity_id
_entity_poly.type
_entity_poly.pdbx_seq_one_letter_code
_entity_poly.pdbx_strand_id
1 'polypeptide(L)'
;MKYGVYLGGEVMETHDDYFKACEEAQQLTRDTGVVHLVMPIEEVQEKKWDERRTKAYMRYVEESEKKIMKLESDYINAQESLRKIIERIESEKLSKRKLHDELYDHGGWMLYDGEWVEVDKQ
;
A
#
# COMPACT_ATOMS: atom_id res chain seq x y z
N MET A 1 4.62 -20.19 -31.86
CA MET A 1 4.69 -18.72 -31.76
C MET A 1 4.07 -18.36 -30.43
N LYS A 2 4.74 -17.57 -29.58
CA LYS A 2 4.17 -17.20 -28.27
C LYS A 2 3.41 -15.89 -28.37
N TYR A 3 2.37 -15.76 -27.58
CA TYR A 3 1.55 -14.56 -27.47
C TYR A 3 1.53 -14.11 -26.01
N GLY A 4 1.73 -12.82 -25.79
CA GLY A 4 1.63 -12.19 -24.48
C GLY A 4 0.30 -11.47 -24.34
N VAL A 5 -0.28 -11.55 -23.15
CA VAL A 5 -1.37 -10.66 -22.72
C VAL A 5 -0.72 -9.47 -22.01
N TYR A 6 -0.95 -8.27 -22.52
CA TYR A 6 -0.28 -7.05 -22.07
C TYR A 6 -1.24 -6.10 -21.37
N LEU A 7 -0.75 -5.47 -20.31
CA LEU A 7 -1.37 -4.30 -19.68
C LEU A 7 -0.31 -3.19 -19.58
N GLY A 8 -0.56 -2.04 -20.20
CA GLY A 8 0.37 -0.90 -20.10
C GLY A 8 1.80 -1.13 -20.66
N GLY A 9 2.01 -2.17 -21.48
CA GLY A 9 3.32 -2.56 -22.00
C GLY A 9 4.04 -3.64 -21.19
N GLU A 10 3.46 -4.08 -20.08
CA GLU A 10 3.94 -5.21 -19.28
C GLU A 10 3.24 -6.50 -19.71
N VAL A 11 3.98 -7.61 -19.77
CA VAL A 11 3.43 -8.94 -20.06
C VAL A 11 2.87 -9.52 -18.76
N MET A 12 1.56 -9.73 -18.71
CA MET A 12 0.85 -10.31 -17.56
C MET A 12 0.85 -11.83 -17.61
N GLU A 13 0.59 -12.41 -18.79
CA GLU A 13 0.47 -13.86 -18.99
C GLU A 13 0.96 -14.22 -20.39
N THR A 14 1.37 -15.48 -20.60
CA THR A 14 1.88 -15.95 -21.89
C THR A 14 1.22 -17.25 -22.34
N HIS A 15 0.90 -17.35 -23.63
CA HIS A 15 0.31 -18.55 -24.22
C HIS A 15 0.97 -18.94 -25.53
N ASP A 16 0.99 -20.24 -25.83
CA ASP A 16 1.43 -20.77 -27.12
C ASP A 16 0.32 -20.73 -28.19
N ASP A 17 -0.92 -20.37 -27.79
CA ASP A 17 -2.11 -20.28 -28.64
C ASP A 17 -2.71 -18.87 -28.57
N TYR A 18 -2.99 -18.28 -29.74
CA TYR A 18 -3.50 -16.93 -29.86
C TYR A 18 -4.92 -16.77 -29.29
N PHE A 19 -5.81 -17.72 -29.58
CA PHE A 19 -7.20 -17.64 -29.13
C PHE A 19 -7.30 -17.77 -27.62
N LYS A 20 -6.45 -18.63 -27.03
CA LYS A 20 -6.32 -18.74 -25.59
C LYS A 20 -5.86 -17.42 -24.95
N ALA A 21 -4.87 -16.75 -25.55
CA ALA A 21 -4.46 -15.43 -25.08
C ALA A 21 -5.57 -14.38 -25.21
N CYS A 22 -6.39 -14.44 -26.27
CA CYS A 22 -7.55 -13.55 -26.42
C CYS A 22 -8.63 -13.82 -25.38
N GLU A 23 -8.91 -15.08 -25.07
CA GLU A 23 -9.88 -15.44 -24.03
C GLU A 23 -9.44 -14.90 -22.66
N GLU A 24 -8.17 -15.09 -22.31
CA GLU A 24 -7.57 -14.56 -21.07
C GLU A 24 -7.63 -13.02 -21.03
N ALA A 25 -7.22 -12.35 -22.12
CA ALA A 25 -7.26 -10.89 -22.20
C ALA A 25 -8.69 -10.33 -22.07
N GLN A 26 -9.68 -11.02 -22.66
CA GLN A 26 -11.09 -10.65 -22.53
C GLN A 26 -11.58 -10.83 -21.09
N GLN A 27 -11.21 -11.93 -20.43
CA GLN A 27 -11.59 -12.19 -19.05
C GLN A 27 -10.99 -11.15 -18.11
N LEU A 28 -9.68 -10.92 -18.20
CA LEU A 28 -8.99 -9.89 -17.43
C LEU A 28 -9.58 -8.49 -17.67
N THR A 29 -9.95 -8.17 -18.92
CA THR A 29 -10.62 -6.89 -19.24
C THR A 29 -11.98 -6.76 -18.57
N ARG A 30 -12.76 -7.85 -18.48
CA ARG A 30 -14.04 -7.84 -17.76
C ARG A 30 -13.83 -7.65 -16.26
N ASP A 31 -12.82 -8.30 -15.70
CA ASP A 31 -12.57 -8.31 -14.27
C ASP A 31 -12.01 -6.97 -13.77
N THR A 32 -11.16 -6.31 -14.56
CA THR A 32 -10.53 -5.04 -14.15
C THR A 32 -11.19 -3.79 -14.74
N GLY A 33 -11.99 -3.94 -15.81
CA GLY A 33 -12.52 -2.82 -16.59
C GLY A 33 -11.47 -2.11 -17.47
N VAL A 34 -10.25 -2.65 -17.58
CA VAL A 34 -9.15 -2.07 -18.38
C VAL A 34 -8.82 -2.98 -19.56
N VAL A 35 -8.65 -2.41 -20.75
CA VAL A 35 -8.36 -3.18 -21.97
C VAL A 35 -6.98 -3.82 -21.90
N HIS A 36 -6.95 -5.14 -21.97
CA HIS A 36 -5.74 -5.93 -22.14
C HIS A 36 -5.51 -6.24 -23.62
N LEU A 37 -4.26 -6.16 -24.07
CA LEU A 37 -3.88 -6.37 -25.47
C LEU A 37 -3.25 -7.74 -25.64
N VAL A 38 -3.55 -8.43 -26.73
CA VAL A 38 -2.83 -9.65 -27.12
C VAL A 38 -1.88 -9.30 -28.25
N MET A 39 -0.59 -9.54 -28.04
CA MET A 39 0.41 -9.34 -29.08
C MET A 39 1.31 -10.56 -29.17
N PRO A 40 1.78 -10.92 -30.39
CA PRO A 40 2.82 -11.92 -30.52
C PRO A 40 4.09 -11.45 -29.81
N ILE A 41 4.72 -12.37 -29.09
CA ILE A 41 6.06 -12.18 -28.53
C ILE A 41 7.04 -12.49 -29.67
N GLU A 42 7.19 -11.53 -30.57
CA GLU A 42 8.21 -11.54 -31.62
C GLU A 42 9.31 -10.51 -31.33
N GLU A 43 10.51 -10.77 -31.83
CA GLU A 43 11.53 -9.73 -31.96
C GLU A 43 11.05 -8.69 -32.98
N VAL A 44 10.56 -7.56 -32.47
CA VAL A 44 10.02 -6.42 -33.23
C VAL A 44 10.82 -6.08 -34.50
N GLN A 45 10.14 -5.99 -35.66
CA GLN A 45 10.71 -5.53 -36.95
C GLN A 45 10.42 -4.05 -37.30
N GLU A 46 9.60 -3.33 -36.53
CA GLU A 46 9.41 -1.87 -36.74
C GLU A 46 10.46 -1.02 -36.02
N LYS A 47 10.68 0.22 -36.52
CA LYS A 47 11.75 1.17 -36.13
C LYS A 47 12.01 1.21 -34.62
N LYS A 48 12.90 0.34 -34.17
CA LYS A 48 13.44 0.36 -32.80
C LYS A 48 14.07 1.72 -32.56
N TRP A 49 13.81 2.29 -31.39
CA TRP A 49 14.68 3.35 -30.88
C TRP A 49 16.11 2.83 -30.84
N ASP A 50 17.08 3.73 -31.00
CA ASP A 50 18.47 3.35 -30.89
C ASP A 50 18.74 2.67 -29.55
N GLU A 51 19.71 1.76 -29.54
CA GLU A 51 20.00 0.91 -28.38
C GLU A 51 20.31 1.73 -27.12
N ARG A 52 20.94 2.90 -27.28
CA ARG A 52 21.27 3.79 -26.17
C ARG A 52 19.99 4.34 -25.53
N ARG A 53 19.04 4.81 -26.33
CA ARG A 53 17.74 5.27 -25.83
C ARG A 53 16.98 4.14 -25.15
N THR A 54 16.91 2.97 -25.77
CA THR A 54 16.22 1.79 -25.19
C THR A 54 16.81 1.42 -23.83
N LYS A 55 18.14 1.33 -23.72
CA LYS A 55 18.84 1.02 -22.45
C LYS A 55 18.62 2.08 -21.37
N ALA A 56 18.52 3.36 -21.75
CA ALA A 56 18.25 4.43 -20.79
C ALA A 56 16.85 4.29 -20.17
N TYR A 57 15.84 4.02 -20.99
CA TYR A 57 14.47 3.83 -20.51
C TYR A 57 14.31 2.56 -19.67
N MET A 58 14.93 1.45 -20.07
CA MET A 58 14.97 0.24 -19.24
C MET A 58 15.53 0.53 -17.84
N ARG A 59 16.66 1.27 -17.77
CA ARG A 59 17.23 1.68 -16.49
C ARG A 59 16.29 2.57 -15.68
N TYR A 60 15.56 3.49 -16.31
CA TYR A 60 14.61 4.34 -15.61
C TYR A 60 13.45 3.54 -15.01
N VAL A 61 12.98 2.49 -15.69
CA VAL A 61 11.97 1.57 -15.15
C VAL A 61 12.54 0.84 -13.93
N GLU A 62 13.71 0.19 -14.07
CA GLU A 62 14.37 -0.53 -12.98
C GLU A 62 14.67 0.36 -11.76
N GLU A 63 15.10 1.60 -11.98
CA GLU A 63 15.33 2.57 -10.90
C GLU A 63 14.02 3.02 -10.24
N SER A 64 12.93 3.12 -11.00
CA SER A 64 11.62 3.48 -10.47
C SER A 64 11.04 2.36 -9.62
N GLU A 65 11.16 1.10 -10.04
CA GLU A 65 10.78 -0.07 -9.25
C GLU A 65 11.52 -0.09 -7.91
N LYS A 66 12.84 0.12 -7.90
CA LYS A 66 13.63 0.20 -6.67
C LYS A 66 13.17 1.32 -5.73
N LYS A 67 12.78 2.47 -6.28
CA LYS A 67 12.24 3.59 -5.49
C LYS A 67 10.88 3.24 -4.90
N ILE A 68 10.00 2.60 -5.68
CA ILE A 68 8.69 2.13 -5.23
C ILE A 68 8.87 1.16 -4.06
N MET A 69 9.69 0.12 -4.22
CA MET A 69 9.95 -0.87 -3.16
C MET A 69 10.46 -0.22 -1.87
N LYS A 70 11.34 0.78 -1.98
CA LYS A 70 11.84 1.52 -0.82
C LYS A 70 10.71 2.30 -0.13
N LEU A 71 9.88 3.01 -0.89
CA LEU A 71 8.76 3.77 -0.35
C LEU A 71 7.73 2.86 0.35
N GLU A 72 7.46 1.68 -0.22
CA GLU A 72 6.59 0.68 0.41
C GLU A 72 7.16 0.19 1.74
N SER A 73 8.47 -0.09 1.80
CA SER A 73 9.13 -0.47 3.05
C SER A 73 9.11 0.65 4.09
N ASP A 74 9.42 1.89 3.68
CA ASP A 74 9.37 3.06 4.55
C ASP A 74 7.95 3.28 5.11
N TYR A 75 6.92 3.08 4.28
CA TYR A 75 5.52 3.15 4.70
C TYR A 75 5.17 2.11 5.78
N ILE A 76 5.55 0.84 5.58
CA ILE A 76 5.31 -0.23 6.56
C ILE A 76 5.96 0.11 7.90
N ASN A 77 7.22 0.57 7.88
CA ASN A 77 7.95 0.97 9.09
C ASN A 77 7.29 2.15 9.82
N ALA A 78 6.77 3.13 9.07
CA ALA A 78 6.03 4.24 9.63
C ALA A 78 4.71 3.77 10.28
N GLN A 79 3.97 2.86 9.65
CA GLN A 79 2.74 2.29 10.22
C GLN A 79 3.00 1.57 11.55
N GLU A 80 4.06 0.75 11.64
CA GLU A 80 4.44 0.09 12.90
C GLU A 80 4.78 1.09 14.01
N SER A 81 5.49 2.16 13.65
CA SER A 81 5.85 3.22 14.60
C SER A 81 4.62 3.96 15.12
N LEU A 82 3.67 4.29 14.24
CA LEU A 82 2.39 4.90 14.61
C LEU A 82 1.56 4.00 15.52
N ARG A 83 1.53 2.69 15.24
CA ARG A 83 0.85 1.71 16.09
C ARG A 83 1.38 1.73 17.52
N LYS A 84 2.70 1.74 17.71
CA LYS A 84 3.33 1.82 19.04
C LYS A 84 2.95 3.10 19.79
N ILE A 85 2.82 4.22 19.07
CA ILE A 85 2.37 5.49 19.67
C ILE A 85 0.92 5.37 20.14
N ILE A 86 0.03 4.78 19.35
CA ILE A 86 -1.38 4.55 19.71
C ILE A 86 -1.47 3.69 20.98
N GLU A 87 -0.76 2.56 21.02
CA GLU A 87 -0.73 1.65 22.17
C GLU A 87 -0.26 2.38 23.45
N ARG A 88 0.73 3.27 23.32
CA ARG A 88 1.20 4.09 24.44
C ARG A 88 0.15 5.10 24.91
N ILE A 89 -0.54 5.78 24.00
CA ILE A 89 -1.64 6.71 24.34
C ILE A 89 -2.75 5.98 25.10
N GLU A 90 -3.10 4.77 24.67
CA GLU A 90 -4.12 3.96 25.34
C GLU A 90 -3.70 3.53 26.74
N SER A 91 -2.43 3.16 26.93
CA SER A 91 -1.86 2.88 28.25
C SER A 91 -1.94 4.10 29.17
N GLU A 92 -1.55 5.28 28.70
CA GLU A 92 -1.63 6.53 29.49
C GLU A 92 -3.08 6.89 29.84
N LYS A 93 -4.03 6.71 28.90
CA LYS A 93 -5.47 6.91 29.18
C LYS A 93 -5.96 5.97 30.27
N LEU A 94 -5.53 4.71 30.26
CA LEU A 94 -5.89 3.73 31.28
C LEU A 94 -5.30 4.10 32.65
N SER A 95 -4.01 4.44 32.70
CA SER A 95 -3.33 4.89 33.92
C SER A 95 -3.99 6.15 34.50
N LYS A 96 -4.30 7.14 33.65
CA LYS A 96 -5.03 8.35 34.06
C LYS A 96 -6.38 8.03 34.69
N ARG A 97 -7.16 7.10 34.11
CA ARG A 97 -8.45 6.67 34.68
C ARG A 97 -8.27 6.07 36.07
N LYS A 98 -7.34 5.13 36.24
CA LYS A 98 -7.06 4.52 37.55
C LYS A 98 -6.68 5.54 38.62
N LEU A 99 -5.80 6.49 38.27
CA LEU A 99 -5.40 7.56 39.19
C LEU A 99 -6.57 8.49 39.52
N HIS A 100 -7.44 8.78 38.55
CA HIS A 100 -8.63 9.59 38.78
C HIS A 100 -9.63 8.86 39.68
N ASP A 101 -9.83 7.55 39.49
CA ASP A 101 -10.64 6.71 40.37
C ASP A 101 -10.07 6.71 41.79
N GLU A 102 -8.76 6.57 41.99
CA GLU A 102 -8.10 6.63 43.31
C GLU A 102 -8.25 8.02 43.98
N LEU A 103 -8.08 9.11 43.21
CA LEU A 103 -8.26 10.48 43.71
C LEU A 103 -9.69 10.76 44.11
N TYR A 104 -10.66 10.24 43.35
CA TYR A 104 -12.05 10.27 43.75
C TYR A 104 -12.22 9.44 45.01
N ASP A 105 -11.99 8.12 44.96
CA ASP A 105 -12.22 7.12 46.01
C ASP A 105 -11.60 7.48 47.36
N HIS A 106 -10.33 7.90 47.38
CA HIS A 106 -9.60 8.15 48.63
C HIS A 106 -9.34 9.63 48.92
N GLY A 107 -9.26 10.47 47.89
CA GLY A 107 -8.97 11.89 48.05
C GLY A 107 -10.21 12.79 48.07
N GLY A 108 -11.35 12.32 47.55
CA GLY A 108 -12.52 13.17 47.36
C GLY A 108 -12.31 14.23 46.27
N TRP A 109 -11.43 14.01 45.29
CA TRP A 109 -11.17 14.97 44.21
C TRP A 109 -11.67 14.45 42.87
N MET A 110 -12.28 15.32 42.06
CA MET A 110 -12.62 15.01 40.67
C MET A 110 -12.21 16.14 39.73
N LEU A 111 -11.88 15.78 38.50
CA LEU A 111 -11.76 16.73 37.40
C LEU A 111 -13.15 17.02 36.79
N TYR A 112 -13.62 18.26 36.85
CA TYR A 112 -14.87 18.74 36.23
C TYR A 112 -14.56 19.95 35.34
N ASP A 113 -14.95 19.87 34.07
CA ASP A 113 -14.64 20.90 33.05
C ASP A 113 -13.16 21.33 32.97
N GLY A 114 -12.25 20.38 33.25
CA GLY A 114 -10.80 20.63 33.22
C GLY A 114 -10.21 21.19 34.52
N GLU A 115 -11.03 21.49 35.53
CA GLU A 115 -10.59 21.96 36.84
C GLU A 115 -10.72 20.86 37.90
N TRP A 116 -9.81 20.85 38.88
CA TRP A 116 -9.90 19.96 40.03
C TRP A 116 -10.85 20.54 41.07
N VAL A 117 -11.85 19.77 41.47
CA VAL A 117 -12.82 20.14 42.50
C VAL A 117 -12.87 19.06 43.59
N GLU A 118 -13.00 19.50 44.84
CA GLU A 118 -13.24 18.62 45.98
C GLU A 118 -14.73 18.28 46.05
N VAL A 119 -15.05 17.01 46.23
CA VAL A 119 -16.42 16.49 46.32
C VAL A 119 -16.69 15.98 47.71
N ASP A 120 -17.83 16.42 48.26
CA ASP A 120 -18.31 15.93 49.54
C ASP A 120 -18.90 14.52 49.37
N LYS A 121 -18.20 13.53 49.91
CA LYS A 121 -18.62 12.14 49.87
C LYS A 121 -19.56 11.87 51.04
N GLN A 122 -20.86 12.00 50.79
CA GLN A 122 -21.89 11.51 51.73
C GLN A 122 -21.80 10.01 51.97
#